data_AF-A0A957RJE6-F1
#
_entry.id   AF-A0A957RJE6-F1
#
_cell.length_a   1.000
_cell.length_b   1.000
_cell.length_c   1.000
_cell.angle_alpha   90.00
_cell.angle_beta   90.00
_cell.angle_gamma   90.00
#
_symmetry.space_group_name_H-M   'P 1'
#
loop_
_entity.id
_entity.type
_entity.pdbx_description
1 polymer ?
#
loop_
_entity_poly.entity_id
_entity_poly.type
_entity_poly.pdbx_seq_one_letter_code
_entity_poly.pdbx_strand_id
1 'polypeptide(L)'
;MNSSRALRRSAGLFSLGLGLLVLLAACRPIERLDSANLPAPPIGAFVFPTPTPQPLLVEPVVAQPPTPVSGDLPAPTPTPEVITGPVTVGIGASVPDAWAPALLAVLSQSGEVQTAGGPQPLQVLDQPQLAASEVVVVPAAQATEALATRVFAVVAPFATIRDDITLAELAAAWQGSEGAAPLFVTAEAAEVLPVALGSRAAEIVPDAEIQARLEGTPGALGIVPFDQIDPLYKVLTVDGANVLSNRFDERGYPLAVALSVEGQGASAVRPLLREVVQPATNRDASRITQLVMTGVTAMSRVTALRMDQKGFDYPAQVISDVFAAADITHISNEVPF
;
A
#
# COMPACT_ATOMS: atom_id res chain seq x y z
N MET A 1 -19.86 82.47 -12.83
CA MET A 1 -18.74 82.91 -11.97
C MET A 1 -17.88 81.68 -11.73
N ASN A 2 -16.86 81.48 -12.56
CA ASN A 2 -15.43 81.75 -12.26
C ASN A 2 -14.90 80.84 -11.15
N SER A 3 -13.83 80.04 -11.28
CA SER A 3 -12.74 79.97 -12.26
C SER A 3 -12.01 78.64 -12.01
N SER A 4 -11.91 77.71 -12.96
CA SER A 4 -10.68 77.34 -13.69
C SER A 4 -9.30 77.86 -13.17
N ARG A 5 -8.33 76.93 -13.07
CA ARG A 5 -6.86 77.01 -13.28
C ARG A 5 -6.26 75.70 -12.74
N ALA A 6 -5.67 74.75 -13.48
CA ALA A 6 -4.88 74.73 -14.72
C ALA A 6 -3.59 75.57 -14.66
N LEU A 7 -2.50 74.94 -14.22
CA LEU A 7 -1.10 75.18 -14.63
C LEU A 7 -0.47 73.78 -14.74
N ARG A 8 -0.11 73.18 -15.88
CA ARG A 8 0.76 73.54 -17.03
C ARG A 8 2.25 73.79 -16.67
N ARG A 9 3.05 72.76 -17.02
CA ARG A 9 4.26 72.73 -17.86
C ARG A 9 5.45 73.66 -17.53
N SER A 10 6.61 73.01 -17.36
CA SER A 10 7.83 73.14 -18.20
C SER A 10 8.78 71.99 -17.80
N ALA A 11 9.16 71.05 -18.66
CA ALA A 11 9.96 71.12 -19.89
C ALA A 11 11.46 71.40 -19.63
N GLY A 12 12.26 70.35 -19.83
CA GLY A 12 13.73 70.30 -19.90
C GLY A 12 14.13 68.82 -19.95
N LEU A 13 14.14 68.13 -21.09
CA LEU A 13 15.12 68.13 -22.19
C LEU A 13 16.58 68.03 -21.73
N PHE A 14 17.11 66.80 -21.74
CA PHE A 14 18.47 66.36 -22.13
C PHE A 14 18.41 64.82 -22.07
N SER A 15 18.02 64.11 -23.14
CA SER A 15 18.76 63.79 -24.36
C SER A 15 20.03 62.94 -24.16
N LEU A 16 19.97 61.76 -24.79
CA LEU A 16 21.02 60.84 -25.24
C LEU A 16 21.81 60.02 -24.20
N GLY A 17 21.45 58.73 -24.16
CA GLY A 17 22.26 57.64 -23.58
C GLY A 17 21.75 56.29 -24.04
N LEU A 18 21.68 56.09 -25.36
CA LEU A 18 21.32 54.83 -26.02
C LEU A 18 22.41 53.79 -25.73
N GLY A 19 22.10 52.78 -24.93
CA GLY A 19 22.99 51.64 -24.63
C GLY A 19 22.22 50.33 -24.74
N LEU A 20 21.82 49.99 -25.97
CA LEU A 20 21.12 48.76 -26.32
C LEU A 20 22.08 47.57 -26.22
N LEU A 21 21.68 46.62 -25.39
CA LEU A 21 22.19 45.26 -25.25
C LEU A 21 22.05 44.49 -26.58
N VAL A 22 23.16 44.15 -27.24
CA VAL A 22 23.25 43.00 -28.16
C VAL A 22 24.69 42.46 -28.14
N LEU A 23 24.91 41.34 -27.45
CA LEU A 23 26.11 40.52 -27.59
C LEU A 23 25.97 39.66 -28.85
N LEU A 24 26.59 40.12 -29.94
CA LEU A 24 26.70 39.41 -31.21
C LEU A 24 28.13 38.93 -31.45
N ALA A 25 28.21 37.67 -31.89
CA ALA A 25 29.25 37.09 -32.73
C ALA A 25 30.63 36.77 -32.10
N ALA A 26 30.69 35.60 -31.46
CA ALA A 26 31.82 34.68 -31.67
C ALA A 26 31.33 33.41 -32.37
N CYS A 27 30.80 33.56 -33.59
CA CYS A 27 30.68 32.43 -34.52
C CYS A 27 32.10 32.13 -35.03
N ARG A 28 32.84 31.27 -34.34
CA ARG A 28 33.92 30.52 -34.99
C ARG A 28 33.25 29.37 -35.74
N PRO A 29 33.48 29.19 -37.05
CA PRO A 29 33.13 27.94 -37.68
C PRO A 29 33.92 26.84 -36.97
N ILE A 30 33.20 25.84 -36.45
CA ILE A 30 33.80 24.56 -36.15
C ILE A 30 34.23 24.01 -37.52
N GLU A 31 35.53 23.99 -37.78
CA GLU A 31 36.07 23.25 -38.91
C GLU A 31 35.55 21.81 -38.79
N ARG A 32 34.74 21.38 -39.76
CA ARG A 32 34.57 19.95 -40.02
C ARG A 32 35.97 19.43 -40.34
N LEU A 33 36.52 18.61 -39.46
CA LEU A 33 37.55 17.68 -39.87
C LEU A 33 36.91 16.73 -40.87
N ASP A 34 37.20 16.94 -42.15
CA ASP A 34 36.94 15.98 -43.20
C ASP A 34 37.57 14.64 -42.78
N SER A 35 36.72 13.66 -42.50
CA SER A 35 37.14 12.31 -42.08
C SER A 35 37.66 11.48 -43.26
N ALA A 36 37.96 12.11 -44.40
CA ALA A 36 38.24 11.43 -45.66
C ALA A 36 39.72 11.07 -45.88
N ASN A 37 40.66 11.38 -44.96
CA ASN A 37 42.06 11.04 -45.19
C ASN A 37 42.94 10.87 -43.93
N LEU A 38 42.38 10.32 -42.84
CA LEU A 38 43.24 9.78 -41.78
C LEU A 38 43.77 8.41 -42.25
N PRO A 39 45.10 8.17 -42.27
CA PRO A 39 45.62 6.84 -42.58
C PRO A 39 45.06 5.85 -41.55
N ALA A 40 44.27 4.91 -42.03
CA ALA A 40 43.82 3.79 -41.21
C ALA A 40 45.08 3.08 -40.66
N PRO A 41 45.19 2.86 -39.34
CA PRO A 41 46.22 1.96 -38.84
C PRO A 41 45.98 0.59 -39.49
N PRO A 42 47.04 -0.15 -39.84
CA PRO A 42 46.86 -1.48 -40.42
C PRO A 42 45.98 -2.29 -39.45
N ILE A 43 44.85 -2.78 -39.95
CA ILE A 43 44.07 -3.80 -39.26
C ILE A 43 44.95 -5.04 -39.25
N GLY A 44 45.79 -5.15 -38.22
CA GLY A 44 46.41 -6.40 -37.87
C GLY A 44 45.28 -7.38 -37.58
N ALA A 45 45.26 -8.49 -38.31
CA ALA A 45 44.43 -9.63 -37.97
C ALA A 45 44.89 -10.14 -36.60
N PHE A 46 44.30 -9.60 -35.54
CA PHE A 46 44.40 -10.20 -34.21
C PHE A 46 43.56 -11.47 -34.25
N VAL A 47 44.23 -12.58 -34.54
CA VAL A 47 43.74 -13.90 -34.17
C VAL A 47 43.79 -13.95 -32.65
N PHE A 48 42.67 -13.65 -32.01
CA PHE A 48 42.50 -13.98 -30.60
C PHE A 48 42.64 -15.51 -30.49
N PRO A 49 43.49 -16.03 -29.59
CA PRO A 49 43.44 -17.45 -29.29
C PRO A 49 42.02 -17.74 -28.80
N THR A 50 41.27 -18.55 -29.53
CA THR A 50 40.03 -19.13 -29.02
C THR A 50 40.42 -19.91 -27.76
N PRO A 51 39.97 -19.53 -26.55
CA PRO A 51 40.16 -20.40 -25.41
C PRO A 51 39.34 -21.65 -25.72
N THR A 52 40.02 -22.76 -26.03
CA THR A 52 39.40 -24.06 -25.96
C THR A 52 38.91 -24.21 -24.52
N PRO A 53 37.60 -24.36 -24.27
CA PRO A 53 37.13 -24.57 -22.91
C PRO A 53 37.71 -25.92 -22.46
N GLN A 54 38.78 -25.88 -21.67
CA GLN A 54 39.14 -27.02 -20.85
C GLN A 54 37.98 -27.20 -19.87
N PRO A 55 37.28 -28.35 -19.87
CA PRO A 55 36.34 -28.64 -18.81
C PRO A 55 37.15 -28.67 -17.51
N LEU A 56 36.98 -27.63 -16.70
CA LEU A 56 37.31 -27.70 -15.29
C LEU A 56 36.48 -28.86 -14.73
N LEU A 57 37.12 -30.02 -14.55
CA LEU A 57 36.64 -31.10 -13.70
C LEU A 57 36.74 -30.60 -12.24
N VAL A 58 35.89 -29.64 -11.91
CA VAL A 58 35.49 -29.39 -10.53
C VAL A 58 34.46 -30.48 -10.27
N GLU A 59 34.85 -31.48 -9.47
CA GLU A 59 33.87 -32.39 -8.88
C GLU A 59 32.73 -31.54 -8.31
N PRO A 60 31.46 -31.92 -8.53
CA PRO A 60 30.36 -31.16 -7.95
C PRO A 60 30.64 -31.10 -6.45
N VAL A 61 30.93 -29.89 -5.95
CA VAL A 61 30.76 -29.63 -4.53
C VAL A 61 29.32 -30.01 -4.29
N VAL A 62 29.13 -31.13 -3.59
CA VAL A 62 27.84 -31.51 -3.05
C VAL A 62 27.44 -30.30 -2.23
N ALA A 63 26.62 -29.44 -2.81
CA ALA A 63 25.91 -28.44 -2.07
C ALA A 63 25.20 -29.25 -1.00
N GLN A 64 25.64 -29.08 0.26
CA GLN A 64 24.87 -29.61 1.36
C GLN A 64 23.44 -29.16 1.09
N PRO A 65 22.45 -30.07 1.08
CA PRO A 65 21.06 -29.67 1.06
C PRO A 65 20.91 -28.57 2.12
N PRO A 66 20.19 -27.47 1.84
CA PRO A 66 19.96 -26.46 2.86
C PRO A 66 19.54 -27.22 4.11
N THR A 67 20.29 -27.03 5.21
CA THR A 67 19.94 -27.61 6.49
C THR A 67 18.46 -27.31 6.68
N PRO A 68 17.56 -28.31 6.75
CA PRO A 68 16.18 -28.02 7.02
C PRO A 68 16.19 -27.25 8.32
N VAL A 69 15.67 -26.03 8.29
CA VAL A 69 15.40 -25.27 9.50
C VAL A 69 14.24 -25.99 10.16
N SER A 70 14.53 -27.13 10.79
CA SER A 70 13.61 -27.84 11.65
C SER A 70 13.53 -27.06 12.94
N GLY A 71 12.71 -26.01 12.88
CA GLY A 71 12.28 -25.21 14.01
C GLY A 71 10.76 -25.11 14.09
N ASP A 72 10.00 -25.95 13.37
CA ASP A 72 8.61 -26.23 13.72
C ASP A 72 8.63 -27.13 14.96
N LEU A 73 8.93 -26.53 16.12
CA LEU A 73 8.35 -27.06 17.35
C LEU A 73 6.84 -27.17 17.07
N PRO A 74 6.19 -28.33 17.32
CA PRO A 74 4.76 -28.42 17.16
C PRO A 74 4.15 -27.26 17.94
N ALA A 75 3.46 -26.37 17.22
CA ALA A 75 2.71 -25.30 17.85
C ALA A 75 1.87 -25.96 18.95
N PRO A 76 1.92 -25.46 20.19
CA PRO A 76 1.19 -26.08 21.28
C PRO A 76 -0.25 -26.25 20.82
N THR A 77 -0.71 -27.51 20.75
CA THR A 77 -2.11 -27.79 20.43
C THR A 77 -2.93 -27.00 21.44
N PRO A 78 -3.82 -26.09 21.00
CA PRO A 78 -4.58 -25.27 21.93
C PRO A 78 -5.26 -26.21 22.93
N THR A 79 -4.98 -26.00 24.21
CA THR A 79 -5.59 -26.80 25.27
C THR A 79 -7.11 -26.72 25.07
N PRO A 80 -7.80 -27.85 24.88
CA PRO A 80 -9.22 -27.83 24.61
C PRO A 80 -9.93 -27.12 25.76
N GLU A 81 -10.73 -26.12 25.40
CA GLU A 81 -11.49 -25.33 26.34
C GLU A 81 -12.54 -26.22 27.03
N VAL A 82 -12.44 -26.34 28.35
CA VAL A 82 -13.37 -27.16 29.14
C VAL A 82 -14.56 -26.27 29.52
N ILE A 83 -15.65 -26.41 28.78
CA ILE A 83 -16.89 -25.67 29.02
C ILE A 83 -17.83 -26.53 29.87
N THR A 84 -18.13 -26.06 31.08
CA THR A 84 -19.09 -26.72 31.99
C THR A 84 -20.24 -25.76 32.31
N GLY A 85 -21.37 -25.90 31.61
CA GLY A 85 -22.55 -25.06 31.80
C GLY A 85 -23.01 -24.36 30.51
N PRO A 86 -24.06 -23.51 30.61
CA PRO A 86 -24.59 -22.77 29.46
C PRO A 86 -23.50 -21.89 28.85
N VAL A 87 -23.42 -21.89 27.52
CA VAL A 87 -22.57 -20.97 26.77
C VAL A 87 -23.33 -19.66 26.62
N THR A 88 -22.74 -18.56 27.09
CA THR A 88 -23.32 -17.22 26.94
C THR A 88 -22.51 -16.41 25.93
N VAL A 89 -23.22 -15.72 25.04
CA VAL A 89 -22.63 -14.85 24.03
C VAL A 89 -23.38 -13.52 23.97
N GLY A 90 -22.64 -12.43 23.79
CA GLY A 90 -23.20 -11.11 23.45
C GLY A 90 -22.65 -10.58 22.13
N ILE A 91 -23.34 -9.61 21.53
CA ILE A 91 -22.82 -8.85 20.39
C ILE A 91 -22.33 -7.51 20.94
N GLY A 92 -21.04 -7.24 20.78
CA GLY A 92 -20.40 -6.04 21.28
C GLY A 92 -20.70 -4.80 20.47
N ALA A 93 -20.52 -3.64 21.10
CA ALA A 93 -20.79 -2.34 20.49
C ALA A 93 -19.84 -1.96 19.35
N SER A 94 -18.73 -2.68 19.18
CA SER A 94 -17.83 -2.49 18.04
C SER A 94 -18.30 -3.20 16.76
N VAL A 95 -19.33 -4.05 16.84
CA VAL A 95 -19.88 -4.72 15.66
C VAL A 95 -20.77 -3.77 14.87
N PRO A 96 -20.53 -3.60 13.56
CA PRO A 96 -21.33 -2.74 12.72
C PRO A 96 -22.82 -3.09 12.67
N ASP A 97 -23.65 -2.07 12.52
CA ASP A 97 -25.11 -2.19 12.32
C ASP A 97 -25.44 -3.05 11.08
N ALA A 98 -24.57 -3.05 10.08
CA ALA A 98 -24.71 -3.89 8.90
C ALA A 98 -24.59 -5.40 9.19
N TRP A 99 -23.89 -5.80 10.26
CA TRP A 99 -23.62 -7.20 10.59
C TRP A 99 -24.42 -7.70 11.79
N ALA A 100 -24.69 -6.82 12.76
CA ALA A 100 -25.33 -7.19 14.03
C ALA A 100 -26.68 -7.93 13.85
N PRO A 101 -27.61 -7.53 12.97
CA PRO A 101 -28.88 -8.23 12.80
C PRO A 101 -28.73 -9.67 12.29
N ALA A 102 -27.81 -9.90 11.36
CA ALA A 102 -27.57 -11.23 10.79
C ALA A 102 -26.91 -12.16 11.82
N LEU A 103 -25.94 -11.63 12.58
CA LEU A 103 -25.30 -12.36 13.68
C LEU A 103 -26.31 -12.73 14.77
N LEU A 104 -27.15 -11.77 15.17
CA LEU A 104 -28.19 -11.99 16.18
C LEU A 104 -29.21 -13.04 15.73
N ALA A 105 -29.59 -13.02 14.45
CA ALA A 105 -30.54 -14.00 13.90
C ALA A 105 -30.00 -15.44 14.01
N VAL A 106 -28.73 -15.67 13.68
CA VAL A 106 -28.11 -17.00 13.80
C VAL A 106 -27.95 -17.44 15.25
N LEU A 107 -27.51 -16.52 16.13
CA LEU A 107 -27.35 -16.83 17.55
C LEU A 107 -28.69 -17.14 18.23
N SER A 108 -29.74 -16.37 17.94
CA SER A 108 -31.08 -16.57 18.54
C SER A 108 -31.79 -17.83 18.03
N GLN A 109 -31.48 -18.30 16.83
CA GLN A 109 -31.99 -19.56 16.29
C GLN A 109 -31.22 -20.78 16.79
N SER A 110 -30.01 -20.57 17.31
CA SER A 110 -29.15 -21.64 17.83
C SER A 110 -29.47 -21.88 19.31
N GLY A 111 -30.27 -22.92 19.61
CA GLY A 111 -30.62 -23.26 21.00
C GLY A 111 -29.49 -23.93 21.79
N GLU A 112 -28.56 -24.59 21.10
CA GLU A 112 -27.44 -25.32 21.70
C GLU A 112 -26.19 -25.22 20.81
N VAL A 113 -25.02 -25.33 21.44
CA VAL A 113 -23.71 -25.41 20.77
C VAL A 113 -22.99 -26.69 21.15
N GLN A 114 -22.22 -27.22 20.21
CA GLN A 114 -21.39 -28.40 20.46
C GLN A 114 -20.11 -27.98 21.19
N THR A 115 -19.83 -28.62 22.33
CA THR A 115 -18.60 -28.44 23.09
C THR A 115 -17.88 -29.78 23.24
N ALA A 116 -16.63 -29.78 23.73
CA ALA A 116 -15.91 -31.01 24.04
C ALA A 116 -16.63 -31.89 25.09
N GLY A 117 -17.43 -31.28 25.98
CA GLY A 117 -18.24 -31.96 26.99
C GLY A 117 -19.64 -32.37 26.51
N GLY A 118 -19.96 -32.20 25.23
CA GLY A 118 -21.28 -32.45 24.65
C GLY A 118 -22.06 -31.17 24.34
N PRO A 119 -23.31 -31.28 23.88
CA PRO A 119 -24.18 -30.13 23.62
C PRO A 119 -24.40 -29.32 24.90
N GLN A 120 -24.22 -28.01 24.81
CA GLN A 120 -24.54 -27.07 25.89
C GLN A 120 -25.56 -26.06 25.38
N PRO A 121 -26.52 -25.61 26.22
CA PRO A 121 -27.47 -24.58 25.83
C PRO A 121 -26.74 -23.27 25.53
N LEU A 122 -27.14 -22.61 24.44
CA LEU A 122 -26.64 -21.30 24.06
C LEU A 122 -27.62 -20.22 24.56
N GLN A 123 -27.09 -19.19 25.19
CA GLN A 123 -27.85 -18.04 25.67
C GLN A 123 -27.25 -16.76 25.12
N VAL A 124 -28.06 -15.99 24.39
CA VAL A 124 -27.67 -14.65 23.93
C VAL A 124 -28.05 -13.65 25.01
N LEU A 125 -27.09 -12.85 25.47
CA LEU A 125 -27.31 -11.83 26.49
C LEU A 125 -27.38 -10.43 25.86
N ASP A 126 -28.36 -9.63 26.29
CA ASP A 126 -28.52 -8.24 25.84
C ASP A 126 -27.40 -7.32 26.37
N GLN A 127 -26.76 -7.70 27.47
CA GLN A 127 -25.59 -7.02 28.03
C GLN A 127 -24.34 -7.84 27.71
N PRO A 128 -23.62 -7.52 26.61
CA PRO A 128 -22.55 -8.38 26.11
C PRO A 128 -21.39 -8.53 27.11
N GLN A 129 -21.17 -7.55 27.98
CA GLN A 129 -20.12 -7.59 29.01
C GLN A 129 -20.38 -8.62 30.12
N LEU A 130 -21.61 -9.12 30.25
CA LEU A 130 -21.97 -10.20 31.18
C LEU A 130 -21.86 -11.59 30.55
N ALA A 131 -21.68 -11.67 29.23
CA ALA A 131 -21.51 -12.93 28.54
C ALA A 131 -20.08 -13.46 28.73
N ALA A 132 -19.94 -14.78 28.67
CA ALA A 132 -18.64 -15.44 28.74
C ALA A 132 -17.81 -15.15 27.48
N SER A 133 -18.49 -14.99 26.34
CA SER A 133 -17.89 -14.59 25.07
C SER A 133 -18.63 -13.43 24.42
N GLU A 134 -17.93 -12.66 23.60
CA GLU A 134 -18.47 -11.49 22.90
C GLU A 134 -18.06 -11.53 21.43
N VAL A 135 -19.02 -11.28 20.54
CA VAL A 135 -18.75 -11.02 19.13
C VAL A 135 -18.31 -9.57 19.02
N VAL A 136 -17.09 -9.33 18.55
CA VAL A 136 -16.47 -8.00 18.52
C VAL A 136 -15.72 -7.78 17.22
N VAL A 137 -15.60 -6.52 16.81
CA VAL A 137 -14.57 -6.10 15.85
C VAL A 137 -13.36 -5.61 16.63
N VAL A 138 -12.18 -6.11 16.25
CA VAL A 138 -10.87 -5.77 16.83
C VAL A 138 -9.86 -5.53 15.72
N PRO A 139 -8.73 -4.84 15.99
CA PRO A 139 -7.60 -4.83 15.06
C PRO A 139 -7.19 -6.27 14.66
N ALA A 140 -6.89 -6.50 13.39
CA ALA A 140 -6.60 -7.85 12.87
C ALA A 140 -5.43 -8.55 13.59
N ALA A 141 -4.46 -7.76 14.06
CA ALA A 141 -3.36 -8.23 14.90
C ALA A 141 -3.83 -8.92 16.19
N GLN A 142 -4.95 -8.48 16.75
CA GLN A 142 -5.46 -8.88 18.07
C GLN A 142 -6.50 -9.99 18.01
N ALA A 143 -7.04 -10.29 16.83
CA ALA A 143 -8.05 -11.33 16.67
C ALA A 143 -7.48 -12.73 16.94
N THR A 144 -8.11 -13.47 17.85
CA THR A 144 -7.72 -14.86 18.13
C THR A 144 -7.98 -15.75 16.91
N GLU A 145 -9.17 -15.68 16.34
CA GLU A 145 -9.53 -16.32 15.07
C GLU A 145 -10.61 -15.49 14.37
N ALA A 146 -10.25 -14.87 13.25
CA ALA A 146 -11.16 -14.01 12.51
C ALA A 146 -12.27 -14.82 11.83
N LEU A 147 -13.52 -14.38 12.03
CA LEU A 147 -14.68 -14.80 11.24
C LEU A 147 -14.70 -14.10 9.88
N ALA A 148 -14.38 -12.81 9.88
CA ALA A 148 -14.22 -12.00 8.67
C ALA A 148 -13.21 -10.88 8.91
N THR A 149 -12.54 -10.42 7.86
CA THR A 149 -11.59 -9.30 7.89
C THR A 149 -12.00 -8.20 6.93
N ARG A 150 -11.67 -6.97 7.29
CA ARG A 150 -11.84 -5.77 6.45
C ARG A 150 -10.53 -5.02 6.44
N VAL A 151 -10.00 -4.82 5.25
CA VAL A 151 -8.80 -4.02 5.00
C VAL A 151 -9.22 -2.71 4.38
N PHE A 152 -8.68 -1.61 4.91
CA PHE A 152 -8.93 -0.27 4.43
C PHE A 152 -7.66 0.34 3.82
N ALA A 153 -7.83 1.13 2.76
CA ALA A 153 -6.74 1.79 2.06
C ALA A 153 -6.78 3.30 2.35
N VAL A 154 -5.60 3.89 2.56
CA VAL A 154 -5.46 5.34 2.53
C VAL A 154 -5.31 5.78 1.08
N VAL A 155 -6.14 6.71 0.65
CA VAL A 155 -6.17 7.22 -0.72
C VAL A 155 -5.95 8.71 -0.77
N ALA A 156 -5.43 9.18 -1.89
CA ALA A 156 -5.28 10.59 -2.24
C ALA A 156 -5.64 10.77 -3.72
N PRO A 157 -5.78 12.01 -4.23
CA PRO A 157 -5.92 12.24 -5.66
C PRO A 157 -4.78 11.57 -6.45
N PHE A 158 -5.07 10.98 -7.62
CA PHE A 158 -4.08 10.24 -8.43
C PHE A 158 -2.78 11.00 -8.67
N ALA A 159 -2.87 12.32 -8.89
CA ALA A 159 -1.72 13.18 -9.17
C ALA A 159 -0.82 13.48 -7.94
N THR A 160 -1.13 12.92 -6.77
CA THR A 160 -0.34 13.10 -5.55
C THR A 160 1.07 12.53 -5.72
N ILE A 161 2.10 13.33 -5.38
CA ILE A 161 3.49 12.87 -5.50
C ILE A 161 3.87 11.93 -4.36
N ARG A 162 3.38 12.20 -3.14
CA ARG A 162 3.63 11.40 -1.93
C ARG A 162 3.21 9.94 -2.13
N ASP A 163 4.04 8.98 -1.73
CA ASP A 163 3.78 7.53 -1.86
C ASP A 163 3.45 6.84 -0.53
N ASP A 164 3.88 7.41 0.59
CA ASP A 164 3.78 6.82 1.93
C ASP A 164 3.29 7.81 2.97
N ILE A 165 2.48 7.36 3.92
CA ILE A 165 2.06 8.10 5.10
C ILE A 165 2.38 7.34 6.37
N THR A 166 2.85 8.03 7.41
CA THR A 166 3.07 7.37 8.70
C THR A 166 1.74 7.12 9.42
N LEU A 167 1.66 6.05 10.23
CA LEU A 167 0.47 5.83 11.06
C LEU A 167 0.22 7.01 12.01
N ALA A 168 1.27 7.67 12.49
CA ALA A 168 1.15 8.84 13.36
C ALA A 168 0.47 10.03 12.66
N GLU A 169 0.86 10.34 11.42
CA GLU A 169 0.20 11.39 10.63
C GLU A 169 -1.25 11.03 10.32
N LEU A 170 -1.51 9.76 9.97
CA LEU A 170 -2.87 9.28 9.71
C LEU A 170 -3.75 9.37 10.96
N ALA A 171 -3.24 8.97 12.12
CA ALA A 171 -3.95 9.08 13.39
C ALA A 171 -4.23 10.54 13.77
N ALA A 172 -3.29 11.45 13.52
CA ALA A 172 -3.48 12.88 13.72
C ALA A 172 -4.62 13.43 12.83
N ALA A 173 -4.67 13.00 11.55
CA ALA A 173 -5.74 13.36 10.63
C ALA A 173 -7.09 12.75 11.05
N TRP A 174 -7.09 11.48 11.49
CA TRP A 174 -8.28 10.79 12.01
C TRP A 174 -8.89 11.50 13.21
N GLN A 175 -8.06 11.97 14.14
CA GLN A 175 -8.46 12.66 15.36
C GLN A 175 -8.71 14.16 15.16
N GLY A 176 -8.44 14.69 13.96
CA GLY A 176 -8.64 16.12 13.65
C GLY A 176 -7.69 17.04 14.42
N SER A 177 -6.44 16.59 14.62
CA SER A 177 -5.42 17.39 15.29
C SER A 177 -5.14 18.69 14.52
N GLU A 178 -4.79 19.76 15.24
CA GLU A 178 -4.48 21.05 14.61
C GLU A 178 -3.31 20.91 13.61
N GLY A 179 -3.51 21.39 12.38
CA GLY A 179 -2.52 21.29 11.31
C GLY A 179 -2.46 19.92 10.62
N ALA A 180 -3.29 18.94 11.01
CA ALA A 180 -3.38 17.66 10.31
C ALA A 180 -4.10 17.81 8.95
N ALA A 181 -3.84 16.86 8.06
CA ALA A 181 -4.50 16.81 6.76
C ALA A 181 -6.02 16.60 6.93
N PRO A 182 -6.87 17.23 6.09
CA PRO A 182 -8.28 16.89 6.03
C PRO A 182 -8.45 15.39 5.67
N LEU A 183 -9.33 14.70 6.37
CA LEU A 183 -9.58 13.27 6.16
C LEU A 183 -11.06 13.03 5.87
N PHE A 184 -11.32 12.42 4.72
CA PHE A 184 -12.65 11.94 4.31
C PHE A 184 -12.71 10.43 4.43
N VAL A 185 -13.79 9.88 4.99
CA VAL A 185 -13.91 8.44 5.21
C VAL A 185 -15.29 7.94 4.80
N THR A 186 -15.36 6.69 4.36
CA THR A 186 -16.65 6.03 4.13
C THR A 186 -17.38 5.80 5.46
N ALA A 187 -18.69 5.53 5.39
CA ALA A 187 -19.48 5.19 6.57
C ALA A 187 -18.96 3.92 7.26
N GLU A 188 -18.60 2.90 6.48
CA GLU A 188 -18.03 1.65 7.00
C GLU A 188 -16.72 1.90 7.75
N ALA A 189 -15.79 2.65 7.15
CA ALA A 189 -14.52 2.99 7.79
C ALA A 189 -14.73 3.75 9.11
N ALA A 190 -15.70 4.69 9.12
CA ALA A 190 -16.04 5.49 10.30
C ALA A 190 -16.59 4.65 11.47
N GLU A 191 -17.24 3.53 11.17
CA GLU A 191 -17.87 2.64 12.14
C GLU A 191 -16.85 1.65 12.74
N VAL A 192 -15.97 1.06 11.91
CA VAL A 192 -15.07 -0.01 12.37
C VAL A 192 -13.68 0.48 12.81
N LEU A 193 -13.11 1.51 12.18
CA LEU A 193 -11.74 1.95 12.49
C LEU A 193 -11.54 2.63 13.86
N PRO A 194 -12.57 3.08 14.62
CA PRO A 194 -12.35 3.52 15.99
C PRO A 194 -11.69 2.47 16.89
N VAL A 195 -11.85 1.17 16.59
CA VAL A 195 -11.18 0.09 17.36
C VAL A 195 -9.65 0.12 17.21
N ALA A 196 -9.14 0.70 16.11
CA ALA A 196 -7.72 0.77 15.80
C ALA A 196 -7.15 2.19 16.00
N LEU A 197 -7.90 3.23 15.59
CA LEU A 197 -7.43 4.62 15.57
C LEU A 197 -7.99 5.49 16.71
N GLY A 198 -8.92 4.95 17.50
CA GLY A 198 -9.59 5.68 18.58
C GLY A 198 -10.64 6.67 18.07
N SER A 199 -10.89 7.72 18.86
CA SER A 199 -11.94 8.70 18.57
C SER A 199 -11.74 9.38 17.21
N ARG A 200 -12.82 9.47 16.43
CA ARG A 200 -12.84 10.03 15.08
C ARG A 200 -13.30 11.49 15.09
N ALA A 201 -12.57 12.34 14.38
CA ALA A 201 -13.00 13.66 13.92
C ALA A 201 -13.06 13.79 12.38
N ALA A 202 -12.51 12.81 11.65
CA ALA A 202 -12.57 12.71 10.18
C ALA A 202 -14.00 12.87 9.65
N GLU A 203 -14.20 13.49 8.49
CA GLU A 203 -15.53 13.72 7.93
C GLU A 203 -16.04 12.46 7.20
N ILE A 204 -17.28 12.04 7.49
CA ILE A 204 -17.94 10.96 6.77
C ILE A 204 -18.51 11.50 5.46
N VAL A 205 -18.17 10.86 4.35
CA VAL A 205 -18.62 11.24 3.01
C VAL A 205 -19.20 9.99 2.33
N PRO A 206 -20.31 10.11 1.57
CA PRO A 206 -20.80 9.00 0.75
C PRO A 206 -19.70 8.51 -0.22
N ASP A 207 -19.61 7.20 -0.42
CA ASP A 207 -18.54 6.59 -1.22
C ASP A 207 -18.39 7.23 -2.62
N ALA A 208 -19.53 7.53 -3.26
CA ALA A 208 -19.59 8.18 -4.58
C ALA A 208 -19.08 9.64 -4.62
N GLU A 209 -18.95 10.29 -3.46
CA GLU A 209 -18.53 11.69 -3.35
C GLU A 209 -17.07 11.84 -2.90
N ILE A 210 -16.44 10.80 -2.34
CA ILE A 210 -15.08 10.86 -1.80
C ILE A 210 -14.09 11.42 -2.83
N GLN A 211 -14.15 10.94 -4.07
CA GLN A 211 -13.26 11.41 -5.13
C GLN A 211 -13.37 12.92 -5.35
N ALA A 212 -14.59 13.44 -5.52
CA ALA A 212 -14.81 14.87 -5.73
C ALA A 212 -14.32 15.70 -4.53
N ARG A 213 -14.47 15.18 -3.31
CA ARG A 213 -13.97 15.85 -2.09
C ARG A 213 -12.45 15.89 -2.04
N LEU A 214 -11.77 14.79 -2.41
CA LEU A 214 -10.31 14.72 -2.48
C LEU A 214 -9.75 15.67 -3.53
N GLU A 215 -10.35 15.72 -4.73
CA GLU A 215 -9.92 16.62 -5.80
C GLU A 215 -10.15 18.10 -5.47
N GLY A 216 -11.26 18.40 -4.79
CA GLY A 216 -11.63 19.76 -4.38
C GLY A 216 -10.85 20.29 -3.16
N THR A 217 -10.11 19.43 -2.45
CA THR A 217 -9.46 19.79 -1.18
C THR A 217 -7.96 19.47 -1.23
N PRO A 218 -7.10 20.47 -1.50
CA PRO A 218 -5.66 20.26 -1.58
C PRO A 218 -5.07 19.62 -0.31
N GLY A 219 -4.31 18.55 -0.48
CA GLY A 219 -3.65 17.83 0.61
C GLY A 219 -4.60 16.94 1.44
N ALA A 220 -5.86 16.78 1.04
CA ALA A 220 -6.77 15.87 1.70
C ALA A 220 -6.42 14.40 1.45
N LEU A 221 -6.80 13.58 2.41
CA LEU A 221 -6.66 12.14 2.42
C LEU A 221 -8.04 11.50 2.49
N GLY A 222 -8.14 10.27 2.02
CA GLY A 222 -9.32 9.43 2.09
C GLY A 222 -9.02 8.10 2.77
N ILE A 223 -10.01 7.51 3.43
CA ILE A 223 -9.98 6.08 3.79
C ILE A 223 -11.18 5.39 3.17
N VAL A 224 -10.89 4.36 2.37
CA VAL A 224 -11.90 3.54 1.67
C VAL A 224 -11.69 2.06 1.95
N PRO A 225 -12.74 1.22 1.94
CA PRO A 225 -12.59 -0.24 1.91
C PRO A 225 -11.76 -0.67 0.70
N PHE A 226 -10.95 -1.72 0.85
CA PHE A 226 -10.06 -2.20 -0.22
C PHE A 226 -10.78 -2.52 -1.54
N ASP A 227 -11.96 -3.14 -1.44
CA ASP A 227 -12.81 -3.50 -2.57
C ASP A 227 -13.49 -2.30 -3.25
N GLN A 228 -13.39 -1.12 -2.66
CA GLN A 228 -13.88 0.15 -3.23
C GLN A 228 -12.74 1.03 -3.77
N ILE A 229 -11.51 0.53 -3.86
CA ILE A 229 -10.41 1.27 -4.49
C ILE A 229 -10.73 1.48 -5.98
N ASP A 230 -10.73 2.75 -6.38
CA ASP A 230 -10.89 3.18 -7.77
C ASP A 230 -9.53 3.55 -8.40
N PRO A 231 -9.28 3.27 -9.70
CA PRO A 231 -8.06 3.67 -10.41
C PRO A 231 -7.76 5.18 -10.41
N LEU A 232 -8.75 6.02 -10.12
CA LEU A 232 -8.60 7.48 -10.00
C LEU A 232 -8.00 7.89 -8.64
N TYR A 233 -7.82 6.94 -7.73
CA TYR A 233 -7.07 7.16 -6.50
C TYR A 233 -5.60 6.81 -6.66
N LYS A 234 -4.76 7.58 -5.98
CA LYS A 234 -3.45 7.09 -5.56
C LYS A 234 -3.63 6.42 -4.19
N VAL A 235 -3.38 5.11 -4.13
CA VAL A 235 -3.32 4.39 -2.85
C VAL A 235 -1.96 4.65 -2.23
N LEU A 236 -1.95 5.18 -1.01
CA LEU A 236 -0.73 5.43 -0.25
C LEU A 236 -0.35 4.18 0.55
N THR A 237 0.96 3.96 0.67
CA THR A 237 1.49 3.03 1.68
C THR A 237 1.35 3.62 3.08
N VAL A 238 1.21 2.77 4.09
CA VAL A 238 1.15 3.19 5.50
C VAL A 238 2.32 2.57 6.25
N ASP A 239 3.26 3.40 6.71
CA ASP A 239 4.55 2.94 7.26
C ASP A 239 5.23 1.90 6.34
N GLY A 240 5.18 2.11 5.03
CA GLY A 240 5.72 1.22 4.01
C GLY A 240 4.85 0.01 3.66
N ALA A 241 3.75 -0.25 4.38
CA ALA A 241 2.84 -1.35 4.07
C ALA A 241 1.99 -1.01 2.84
N ASN A 242 2.06 -1.86 1.81
CA ASN A 242 1.32 -1.69 0.56
C ASN A 242 0.14 -2.66 0.46
N VAL A 243 -1.08 -2.14 0.67
CA VAL A 243 -2.32 -2.92 0.56
C VAL A 243 -2.54 -3.51 -0.84
N LEU A 244 -1.97 -2.93 -1.90
CA LEU A 244 -2.06 -3.46 -3.27
C LEU A 244 -1.10 -4.63 -3.55
N SER A 245 -0.21 -4.97 -2.59
CA SER A 245 0.76 -6.05 -2.80
C SER A 245 0.18 -7.43 -2.51
N ASN A 246 0.35 -8.39 -3.41
CA ASN A 246 0.02 -9.79 -3.15
C ASN A 246 0.83 -10.42 -1.97
N ARG A 247 1.87 -9.74 -1.47
CA ARG A 247 2.69 -10.13 -0.29
C ARG A 247 2.37 -9.32 0.98
N PHE A 248 1.26 -8.61 0.99
CA PHE A 248 0.81 -7.81 2.12
C PHE A 248 0.61 -8.64 3.39
N ASP A 249 1.19 -8.19 4.50
CA ASP A 249 0.93 -8.74 5.83
C ASP A 249 -0.30 -8.04 6.45
N GLU A 250 -1.44 -8.72 6.37
CA GLU A 250 -2.70 -8.22 6.91
C GLU A 250 -2.67 -8.09 8.45
N ARG A 251 -1.99 -8.99 9.16
CA ARG A 251 -1.97 -8.96 10.63
C ARG A 251 -1.12 -7.81 11.16
N GLY A 252 -0.08 -7.42 10.43
CA GLY A 252 0.77 -6.28 10.77
C GLY A 252 0.21 -4.91 10.36
N TYR A 253 -0.88 -4.85 9.60
CA TYR A 253 -1.37 -3.61 9.03
C TYR A 253 -2.34 -2.86 9.95
N PRO A 254 -2.13 -1.56 10.22
CA PRO A 254 -2.91 -0.82 11.22
C PRO A 254 -4.37 -0.56 10.85
N LEU A 255 -4.74 -0.63 9.56
CA LEU A 255 -6.13 -0.45 9.10
C LEU A 255 -6.76 -1.76 8.63
N ALA A 256 -6.28 -2.89 9.14
CA ALA A 256 -6.97 -4.18 9.04
C ALA A 256 -7.71 -4.43 10.35
N VAL A 257 -9.01 -4.72 10.24
CA VAL A 257 -9.86 -5.10 11.38
C VAL A 257 -10.49 -6.47 11.10
N ALA A 258 -10.81 -7.18 12.17
CA ALA A 258 -11.37 -8.50 12.11
C ALA A 258 -12.60 -8.59 13.02
N LEU A 259 -13.68 -9.17 12.48
CA LEU A 259 -14.78 -9.69 13.26
C LEU A 259 -14.32 -10.99 13.92
N SER A 260 -14.43 -11.09 15.23
CA SER A 260 -14.02 -12.26 16.01
C SER A 260 -15.03 -12.56 17.11
N VAL A 261 -14.94 -13.76 17.67
CA VAL A 261 -15.58 -14.07 18.95
C VAL A 261 -14.47 -14.24 19.97
N GLU A 262 -14.49 -13.41 21.00
CA GLU A 262 -13.47 -13.39 22.05
C GLU A 262 -14.07 -13.80 23.39
N GLY A 263 -13.24 -14.31 24.29
CA GLY A 263 -13.67 -14.77 25.62
C GLY A 263 -13.91 -16.28 25.74
N GLN A 264 -14.45 -16.70 26.88
CA GLN A 264 -14.69 -18.11 27.18
C GLN A 264 -15.92 -18.65 26.44
N GLY A 265 -15.80 -19.81 25.82
CA GLY A 265 -16.84 -20.43 24.98
C GLY A 265 -16.78 -19.98 23.52
N ALA A 266 -15.87 -19.07 23.17
CA ALA A 266 -15.73 -18.56 21.80
C ALA A 266 -15.45 -19.69 20.78
N SER A 267 -14.74 -20.75 21.19
CA SER A 267 -14.47 -21.91 20.34
C SER A 267 -15.74 -22.68 19.92
N ALA A 268 -16.76 -22.71 20.78
CA ALA A 268 -18.04 -23.35 20.51
C ALA A 268 -18.99 -22.45 19.69
N VAL A 269 -18.88 -21.12 19.83
CA VAL A 269 -19.72 -20.14 19.13
C VAL A 269 -19.23 -19.86 17.72
N ARG A 270 -17.91 -19.71 17.50
CA ARG A 270 -17.29 -19.37 16.20
C ARG A 270 -17.85 -20.17 15.02
N PRO A 271 -17.96 -21.52 15.09
CA PRO A 271 -18.46 -22.32 13.96
C PRO A 271 -19.86 -21.93 13.48
N LEU A 272 -20.73 -21.41 14.37
CA LEU A 272 -22.06 -20.95 13.98
C LEU A 272 -22.02 -19.70 13.10
N LEU A 273 -21.00 -18.85 13.29
CA LEU A 273 -20.94 -17.50 12.73
C LEU A 273 -20.04 -17.37 11.50
N ARG A 274 -19.23 -18.40 11.17
CA ARG A 274 -18.25 -18.35 10.07
C ARG A 274 -18.82 -17.92 8.72
N GLU A 275 -20.06 -18.29 8.43
CA GLU A 275 -20.69 -18.05 7.13
C GLU A 275 -21.67 -16.85 7.13
N VAL A 276 -21.78 -16.14 8.25
CA VAL A 276 -22.79 -15.07 8.39
C VAL A 276 -22.36 -13.79 7.68
N VAL A 277 -21.08 -13.45 7.77
CA VAL A 277 -20.52 -12.25 7.14
C VAL A 277 -19.67 -12.67 5.95
N GLN A 278 -20.22 -12.47 4.75
CA GLN A 278 -19.55 -12.77 3.49
C GLN A 278 -19.43 -11.51 2.60
N PRO A 279 -18.36 -11.37 1.79
CA PRO A 279 -17.19 -12.25 1.79
C PRO A 279 -16.39 -12.14 3.10
N ALA A 280 -15.76 -13.25 3.49
CA ALA A 280 -14.94 -13.34 4.69
C ALA A 280 -13.78 -12.33 4.68
N THR A 281 -13.31 -11.90 3.51
CA THR A 281 -12.40 -10.75 3.39
C THR A 281 -12.81 -9.89 2.20
N ASN A 282 -12.60 -8.58 2.29
CA ASN A 282 -12.71 -7.69 1.13
C ASN A 282 -11.40 -7.63 0.31
N ARG A 283 -10.34 -8.27 0.78
CA ARG A 283 -9.01 -8.27 0.15
C ARG A 283 -8.50 -9.70 -0.05
N ASP A 284 -8.99 -10.35 -1.10
CA ASP A 284 -8.55 -11.69 -1.46
C ASP A 284 -7.22 -11.65 -2.24
N ALA A 285 -6.13 -12.09 -1.62
CA ALA A 285 -4.80 -12.13 -2.23
C ALA A 285 -4.76 -13.01 -3.50
N SER A 286 -5.60 -14.05 -3.59
CA SER A 286 -5.67 -14.93 -4.77
C SER A 286 -6.26 -14.23 -6.01
N ARG A 287 -6.90 -13.08 -5.81
CA ARG A 287 -7.46 -12.23 -6.86
C ARG A 287 -6.62 -11.00 -7.20
N ILE A 288 -5.42 -10.89 -6.63
CA ILE A 288 -4.50 -9.79 -6.88
C ILE A 288 -3.37 -10.29 -7.78
N THR A 289 -3.06 -9.52 -8.84
CA THR A 289 -1.92 -9.79 -9.71
C THR A 289 -1.01 -8.58 -9.72
N GLN A 290 0.27 -8.77 -9.39
CA GLN A 290 1.29 -7.73 -9.51
C GLN A 290 1.92 -7.77 -10.90
N LEU A 291 1.63 -6.75 -11.69
CA LEU A 291 2.26 -6.50 -12.98
C LEU A 291 3.29 -5.38 -12.84
N VAL A 292 4.57 -5.71 -13.05
CA VAL A 292 5.65 -4.73 -13.17
C VAL A 292 5.93 -4.51 -14.65
N MET A 293 5.73 -3.28 -15.11
CA MET A 293 6.04 -2.88 -16.48
C MET A 293 7.14 -1.83 -16.45
N THR A 294 8.17 -2.03 -17.24
CA THR A 294 9.10 -0.95 -17.55
C THR A 294 8.52 -0.08 -18.66
N GLY A 295 8.84 1.21 -18.63
CA GLY A 295 8.83 2.02 -19.86
C GLY A 295 9.93 1.57 -20.82
N VAL A 296 10.26 2.41 -21.80
CA VAL A 296 11.40 2.17 -22.68
C VAL A 296 12.69 2.05 -21.85
N THR A 297 13.20 0.83 -21.78
CA THR A 297 14.44 0.49 -21.10
C THR A 297 15.54 0.50 -22.15
N ALA A 298 16.26 1.61 -22.27
CA ALA A 298 17.48 1.68 -23.07
C ALA A 298 18.69 1.72 -22.13
N MET A 299 19.65 0.81 -22.31
CA MET A 299 20.92 0.92 -21.61
C MET A 299 21.68 2.14 -22.12
N SER A 300 21.60 3.23 -21.36
CA SER A 300 22.26 4.49 -21.69
C SER A 300 23.75 4.46 -21.37
N ARG A 301 24.50 5.45 -21.90
CA ARG A 301 25.93 5.64 -21.59
C ARG A 301 26.20 5.75 -20.08
N VAL A 302 25.27 6.33 -19.32
CA VAL A 302 25.40 6.47 -17.86
C VAL A 302 25.24 5.10 -17.19
N THR A 303 24.29 4.28 -17.62
CA THR A 303 24.12 2.91 -17.09
C THR A 303 25.37 2.07 -17.36
N ALA A 304 25.91 2.12 -18.58
CA ALA A 304 27.16 1.44 -18.94
C ALA A 304 28.35 1.90 -18.09
N LEU A 305 28.54 3.21 -17.92
CA LEU A 305 29.59 3.75 -17.05
C LEU A 305 29.45 3.29 -15.60
N ARG A 306 28.21 3.20 -15.09
CA ARG A 306 27.95 2.69 -13.73
C ARG A 306 28.27 1.20 -13.61
N MET A 307 28.01 0.41 -14.65
CA MET A 307 28.36 -1.01 -14.70
C MET A 307 29.88 -1.21 -14.73
N ASP A 308 30.62 -0.41 -15.50
CA ASP A 308 32.09 -0.45 -15.49
C ASP A 308 32.68 -0.09 -14.11
N GLN A 309 32.03 0.84 -13.39
CA GLN A 309 32.48 1.29 -12.07
C GLN A 309 32.09 0.36 -10.92
N LYS A 310 30.94 -0.31 -11.01
CA LYS A 310 30.32 -1.04 -9.89
C LYS A 310 30.13 -2.54 -10.13
N GLY A 311 30.48 -3.04 -11.31
CA GLY A 311 30.20 -4.40 -11.74
C GLY A 311 29.00 -4.46 -12.70
N PHE A 312 29.05 -5.40 -13.64
CA PHE A 312 28.02 -5.57 -14.67
C PHE A 312 26.66 -6.01 -14.11
N ASP A 313 26.64 -6.59 -12.90
CA ASP A 313 25.45 -7.02 -12.19
C ASP A 313 24.81 -5.91 -11.34
N TYR A 314 25.46 -4.75 -11.18
CA TYR A 314 24.97 -3.64 -10.37
C TYR A 314 23.51 -3.24 -10.66
N PRO A 315 23.05 -3.07 -11.92
CA PRO A 315 21.66 -2.74 -12.18
C PRO A 315 20.69 -3.79 -11.65
N ALA A 316 21.02 -5.08 -11.82
CA ALA A 316 20.21 -6.19 -11.34
C ALA A 316 20.13 -6.19 -9.80
N GLN A 317 21.24 -5.96 -9.10
CA GLN A 317 21.25 -5.85 -7.64
C GLN A 317 20.29 -4.77 -7.13
N VAL A 318 20.17 -3.64 -7.84
CA VAL A 318 19.33 -2.51 -7.43
C VAL A 318 17.84 -2.75 -7.67
N ILE A 319 17.47 -3.44 -8.76
CA ILE A 319 16.07 -3.57 -9.20
C ILE A 319 15.48 -4.96 -8.99
N SER A 320 16.31 -5.96 -8.64
CA SER A 320 15.90 -7.36 -8.54
C SER A 320 14.71 -7.57 -7.61
N ASP A 321 14.68 -6.91 -6.45
CA ASP A 321 13.57 -7.04 -5.50
C ASP A 321 12.23 -6.59 -6.09
N VAL A 322 12.23 -5.53 -6.90
CA VAL A 322 11.02 -5.02 -7.57
C VAL A 322 10.50 -6.03 -8.59
N PHE A 323 11.40 -6.59 -9.42
CA PHE A 323 11.00 -7.60 -10.42
C PHE A 323 10.65 -8.94 -9.79
N ALA A 324 11.36 -9.33 -8.74
CA ALA A 324 11.11 -10.57 -8.00
C ALA A 324 9.80 -10.52 -7.22
N ALA A 325 9.26 -9.33 -6.94
CA ALA A 325 7.94 -9.16 -6.34
C ALA A 325 6.79 -9.41 -7.32
N ALA A 326 7.01 -9.23 -8.62
CA ALA A 326 5.98 -9.30 -9.64
C ALA A 326 5.53 -10.74 -9.95
N ASP A 327 4.24 -10.92 -10.22
CA ASP A 327 3.71 -12.14 -10.83
C ASP A 327 3.98 -12.14 -12.34
N ILE A 328 3.91 -10.95 -12.95
CA ILE A 328 4.17 -10.73 -14.37
C ILE A 328 5.14 -9.56 -14.50
N THR A 329 6.24 -9.79 -15.20
CA THR A 329 7.20 -8.76 -15.57
C THR A 329 7.14 -8.51 -17.07
N HIS A 330 6.91 -7.25 -17.46
CA HIS A 330 7.05 -6.79 -18.83
C HIS A 330 8.23 -5.81 -18.94
N ILE A 331 9.19 -6.12 -19.81
CA ILE A 331 10.32 -5.25 -20.09
C ILE A 331 10.17 -4.74 -21.53
N SER A 332 9.92 -3.45 -21.69
CA SER A 332 10.01 -2.78 -22.99
C SER A 332 11.46 -2.38 -23.23
N ASN A 333 12.14 -3.05 -24.15
CA ASN A 333 13.53 -2.72 -24.53
C ASN A 333 13.54 -2.13 -25.95
N GLU A 334 13.66 -0.81 -26.05
CA GLU A 334 13.87 -0.14 -27.32
C GLU A 334 15.26 0.50 -27.31
N VAL A 335 16.21 -0.14 -27.99
CA VAL A 335 17.51 0.45 -28.27
C VAL A 335 17.43 1.11 -29.65
N PRO A 336 17.30 2.45 -29.75
CA PRO A 336 17.50 3.13 -31.01
C PRO A 336 18.98 3.03 -31.35
N PHE A 337 19.29 2.20 -32.34
CA PHE A 337 20.63 1.99 -32.88
C PHE A 337 21.27 3.29 -33.38
#